data_AF-A0A498H2D3-F1
#
_entry.id   AF-A0A498H2D3-F1
#
_cell.length_a   1.000
_cell.length_b   1.000
_cell.length_c   1.000
_cell.angle_alpha   90.00
_cell.angle_beta   90.00
_cell.angle_gamma   90.00
#
_symmetry.space_group_name_H-M   'P 1'
#
loop_
_entity.id
_entity.type
_entity.pdbx_description
1 polymer ?
#
loop_
_entity_poly.entity_id
_entity_poly.type
_entity_poly.pdbx_seq_one_letter_code
_entity_poly.pdbx_strand_id
1 'polypeptide(L)'
;MDVVEGFIYIIISIGLLVFLAGGGVAVAAYAVLRHLEERLMRAGLLAAGMALNFILFAQTDPSWLLIGALLIGTPMAVLVPPFLIFDRIGKDLRIFHVLICYVLVAVPGILLPFGLIASGLSMIPFISWHTTLSSGLIYLGLMLADIAVATAIYLLIDGISAVLRRPSSAAR
;
A
#
# COMPACT_ATOMS: atom_id res chain seq x y z
N MET A 1 32.92 -0.74 -10.94
CA MET A 1 31.56 -1.12 -10.55
C MET A 1 31.27 -2.43 -11.23
N ASP A 2 31.19 -3.48 -10.45
CA ASP A 2 30.77 -4.78 -10.96
C ASP A 2 29.32 -4.67 -11.46
N VAL A 3 29.01 -5.35 -12.56
CA VAL A 3 27.69 -5.28 -13.22
C VAL A 3 26.52 -5.49 -12.23
N VAL A 4 26.76 -6.28 -11.19
CA VAL A 4 25.82 -6.57 -10.09
C VAL A 4 25.54 -5.34 -9.22
N GLU A 5 26.56 -4.56 -8.84
CA GLU A 5 26.38 -3.34 -8.03
C GLU A 5 25.60 -2.27 -8.80
N GLY A 6 25.90 -2.10 -10.09
CA GLY A 6 25.17 -1.18 -10.97
C GLY A 6 23.70 -1.57 -11.13
N PHE A 7 23.41 -2.85 -11.28
CA PHE A 7 22.05 -3.35 -11.39
C PHE A 7 21.23 -3.14 -10.11
N ILE A 8 21.82 -3.42 -8.94
CA ILE A 8 21.17 -3.20 -7.63
C ILE A 8 20.86 -1.71 -7.44
N TYR A 9 21.81 -0.83 -7.77
CA TYR A 9 21.61 0.62 -7.66
C TYR A 9 20.43 1.11 -8.52
N ILE A 10 20.30 0.61 -9.74
CA ILE A 10 19.18 0.97 -10.63
C ILE A 10 17.84 0.53 -10.05
N ILE A 11 17.72 -0.70 -9.56
CA ILE A 11 16.46 -1.20 -8.98
C ILE A 11 16.09 -0.40 -7.74
N ILE A 12 17.04 -0.13 -6.84
CA ILE A 12 16.78 0.67 -5.63
C ILE A 12 16.33 2.08 -6.03
N SER A 13 16.98 2.70 -7.01
CA SER A 13 16.64 4.05 -7.48
C SER A 13 15.23 4.11 -8.08
N ILE A 14 14.87 3.14 -8.91
CA ILE A 14 13.52 3.02 -9.47
C ILE A 14 12.49 2.78 -8.36
N GLY A 15 12.77 1.84 -7.44
CA GLY A 15 11.90 1.55 -6.31
C GLY A 15 11.66 2.78 -5.43
N LEU A 16 12.71 3.56 -5.16
CA LEU A 16 12.62 4.81 -4.39
C LEU A 16 11.77 5.85 -5.13
N LEU A 17 11.97 6.04 -6.44
CA LEU A 17 11.17 6.97 -7.24
C LEU A 17 9.69 6.58 -7.25
N VAL A 18 9.39 5.31 -7.45
CA VAL A 18 8.01 4.78 -7.45
C VAL A 18 7.39 4.93 -6.06
N PHE A 19 8.15 4.67 -5.00
CA PHE A 19 7.71 4.86 -3.61
C PHE A 19 7.37 6.33 -3.32
N LEU A 20 8.23 7.27 -3.75
CA LEU A 20 7.96 8.70 -3.56
C LEU A 20 6.74 9.16 -4.37
N ALA A 21 6.62 8.70 -5.60
CA ALA A 21 5.48 9.00 -6.45
C ALA A 21 4.18 8.42 -5.86
N GLY A 22 4.21 7.19 -5.36
CA GLY A 22 3.06 6.55 -4.69
C GLY A 22 2.67 7.24 -3.39
N GLY A 23 3.64 7.77 -2.63
CA GLY A 23 3.38 8.65 -1.50
C GLY A 23 2.65 9.94 -1.92
N GLY A 24 3.04 10.53 -3.05
CA GLY A 24 2.33 11.65 -3.66
C GLY A 24 0.89 11.31 -4.05
N VAL A 25 0.67 10.12 -4.63
CA VAL A 25 -0.67 9.60 -4.95
C VAL A 25 -1.51 9.40 -3.68
N ALA A 26 -0.93 8.85 -2.60
CA ALA A 26 -1.62 8.69 -1.31
C ALA A 26 -2.08 10.05 -0.76
N VAL A 27 -1.21 11.07 -0.81
CA VAL A 27 -1.51 12.42 -0.35
C VAL A 27 -2.62 13.07 -1.18
N ALA A 28 -2.53 12.96 -2.51
CA ALA A 28 -3.55 13.50 -3.41
C ALA A 28 -4.91 12.80 -3.21
N ALA A 29 -4.92 11.48 -3.14
CA ALA A 29 -6.11 10.68 -2.90
C ALA A 29 -6.74 11.00 -1.54
N TYR A 30 -5.92 11.10 -0.48
CA TYR A 30 -6.37 11.55 0.85
C TYR A 30 -7.02 12.93 0.78
N ALA A 31 -6.39 13.88 0.08
CA ALA A 31 -6.94 15.24 -0.06
C ALA A 31 -8.31 15.21 -0.73
N VAL A 32 -8.49 14.45 -1.81
CA VAL A 32 -9.79 14.33 -2.49
C VAL A 32 -10.82 13.62 -1.59
N LEU A 33 -10.47 12.48 -1.00
CA LEU A 33 -11.38 11.67 -0.17
C LEU A 33 -11.87 12.41 1.07
N ARG A 34 -11.04 13.28 1.64
CA ARG A 34 -11.41 14.12 2.79
C ARG A 34 -12.55 15.10 2.47
N HIS A 35 -12.68 15.54 1.22
CA HIS A 35 -13.73 16.48 0.80
C HIS A 35 -15.03 15.78 0.38
N LEU A 36 -15.01 14.47 0.17
CA LEU A 36 -16.21 13.70 -0.15
C LEU A 36 -16.95 13.37 1.15
N GLU A 37 -18.23 13.70 1.26
CA GLU A 37 -19.04 13.36 2.44
C GLU A 37 -19.58 11.92 2.37
N GLU A 38 -19.87 11.42 1.17
CA GLU A 38 -20.46 10.10 0.99
C GLU A 38 -19.43 8.97 1.03
N ARG A 39 -19.68 8.01 1.94
CA ARG A 39 -18.87 6.78 2.07
C ARG A 39 -18.87 5.93 0.78
N LEU A 40 -19.98 5.90 0.05
CA LEU A 40 -20.09 5.19 -1.23
C LEU A 40 -19.22 5.82 -2.32
N MET A 41 -19.19 7.15 -2.42
CA MET A 41 -18.30 7.84 -3.36
C MET A 41 -16.83 7.61 -3.03
N ARG A 42 -16.47 7.62 -1.74
CA ARG A 42 -15.11 7.27 -1.28
C ARG A 42 -14.73 5.83 -1.65
N ALA A 43 -15.64 4.88 -1.43
CA ALA A 43 -15.46 3.48 -1.82
C ALA A 43 -15.27 3.34 -3.32
N GLY A 44 -16.13 4.00 -4.10
CA GLY A 44 -16.10 4.01 -5.55
C GLY A 44 -14.79 4.57 -6.09
N LEU A 45 -14.28 5.67 -5.52
CA LEU A 45 -13.03 6.28 -5.95
C LEU A 45 -11.81 5.38 -5.66
N LEU A 46 -11.76 4.78 -4.46
CA LEU A 46 -10.70 3.85 -4.07
C LEU A 46 -10.72 2.60 -4.94
N ALA A 47 -11.90 2.00 -5.14
CA ALA A 47 -12.08 0.83 -6.00
C ALA A 47 -11.76 1.15 -7.46
N ALA A 48 -12.18 2.31 -7.97
CA ALA A 48 -11.86 2.76 -9.32
C ALA A 48 -10.35 2.97 -9.49
N GLY A 49 -9.65 3.55 -8.49
CA GLY A 49 -8.20 3.71 -8.51
C GLY A 49 -7.47 2.36 -8.57
N MET A 50 -7.88 1.40 -7.74
CA MET A 50 -7.32 0.04 -7.75
C MET A 50 -7.62 -0.72 -9.05
N ALA A 51 -8.84 -0.60 -9.57
CA ALA A 51 -9.25 -1.25 -10.81
C ALA A 51 -8.55 -0.62 -12.03
N LEU A 52 -8.40 0.70 -12.07
CA LEU A 52 -7.68 1.41 -13.12
C LEU A 52 -6.20 1.01 -13.13
N ASN A 53 -5.58 0.89 -11.95
CA ASN A 53 -4.23 0.34 -11.85
C ASN A 53 -4.16 -1.08 -12.43
N PHE A 54 -5.10 -1.95 -12.07
CA PHE A 54 -5.15 -3.29 -12.65
C PHE A 54 -5.31 -3.24 -14.17
N ILE A 55 -6.26 -2.49 -14.71
CA ILE A 55 -6.52 -2.42 -16.15
C ILE A 55 -5.30 -1.91 -16.92
N LEU A 56 -4.59 -0.91 -16.39
CA LEU A 56 -3.39 -0.34 -17.02
C LEU A 56 -2.23 -1.33 -17.06
N PHE A 57 -2.07 -2.17 -16.04
CA PHE A 57 -0.89 -3.04 -15.92
C PHE A 57 -1.17 -4.54 -16.07
N ALA A 58 -2.44 -4.97 -16.19
CA ALA A 58 -2.82 -6.38 -16.30
C ALA A 58 -2.37 -7.06 -17.60
N GLN A 59 -2.13 -6.26 -18.66
CA GLN A 59 -1.60 -6.75 -19.93
C GLN A 59 -0.08 -6.62 -20.04
N THR A 60 0.57 -6.04 -19.02
CA THR A 60 2.02 -5.87 -18.96
C THR A 60 2.67 -6.99 -18.15
N ASP A 61 4.01 -7.04 -18.12
CA ASP A 61 4.72 -8.03 -17.33
C ASP A 61 4.37 -7.94 -15.84
N PRO A 62 4.45 -9.06 -15.08
CA PRO A 62 4.17 -9.07 -13.64
C PRO A 62 4.96 -8.02 -12.84
N SER A 63 6.18 -7.70 -13.29
CA SER A 63 7.02 -6.66 -12.70
C SER A 63 6.41 -5.27 -12.81
N TRP A 64 5.80 -4.94 -13.95
CA TRP A 64 5.10 -3.66 -14.16
C TRP A 64 3.82 -3.58 -13.34
N LEU A 65 3.12 -4.69 -13.17
CA LEU A 65 1.95 -4.77 -12.30
C LEU A 65 2.31 -4.57 -10.82
N LEU A 66 3.46 -5.06 -10.36
CA LEU A 66 3.98 -4.75 -9.01
C LEU A 66 4.39 -3.28 -8.87
N ILE A 67 5.03 -2.70 -9.89
CA ILE A 67 5.36 -1.26 -9.91
C ILE A 67 4.09 -0.41 -9.84
N GLY A 68 3.08 -0.73 -10.65
CA GLY A 68 1.78 -0.08 -10.62
C GLY A 68 1.06 -0.25 -9.28
N ALA A 69 1.11 -1.46 -8.70
CA ALA A 69 0.60 -1.72 -7.36
C ALA A 69 1.25 -0.77 -6.34
N LEU A 70 2.57 -0.63 -6.34
CA LEU A 70 3.27 0.25 -5.41
C LEU A 70 2.94 1.74 -5.62
N LEU A 71 2.72 2.13 -6.89
CA LEU A 71 2.46 3.49 -7.31
C LEU A 71 1.01 3.95 -7.03
N ILE A 72 0.02 3.07 -7.24
CA ILE A 72 -1.41 3.42 -7.21
C ILE A 72 -2.20 2.46 -6.33
N GLY A 73 -1.96 1.15 -6.42
CA GLY A 73 -2.70 0.15 -5.65
C GLY A 73 -2.52 0.29 -4.13
N THR A 74 -1.29 0.15 -3.63
CA THR A 74 -0.89 0.27 -2.23
C THR A 74 -1.32 1.61 -1.60
N PRO A 75 -1.12 2.79 -2.21
CA PRO A 75 -1.59 4.02 -1.60
C PRO A 75 -3.12 4.07 -1.48
N MET A 76 -3.88 3.52 -2.43
CA MET A 76 -5.33 3.40 -2.33
C MET A 76 -5.73 2.37 -1.26
N ALA A 77 -5.01 1.25 -1.14
CA ALA A 77 -5.26 0.20 -0.15
C ALA A 77 -5.08 0.71 1.29
N VAL A 78 -4.04 1.52 1.52
CA VAL A 78 -3.77 2.16 2.82
C VAL A 78 -4.85 3.17 3.21
N LEU A 79 -5.59 3.71 2.25
CA LEU A 79 -6.70 4.65 2.49
C LEU A 79 -8.04 3.95 2.74
N VAL A 80 -8.16 2.65 2.44
CA VAL A 80 -9.39 1.89 2.69
C VAL A 80 -9.77 1.86 4.18
N PRO A 81 -8.89 1.46 5.13
CA PRO A 81 -9.27 1.39 6.53
C PRO A 81 -9.79 2.71 7.13
N PRO A 82 -9.11 3.85 6.97
CA PRO A 82 -9.55 5.10 7.61
C PRO A 82 -10.80 5.71 6.99
N PHE A 83 -11.10 5.48 5.70
CA PHE A 83 -12.25 6.07 5.02
C PHE A 83 -13.45 5.13 4.90
N LEU A 84 -13.24 3.81 4.96
CA LEU A 84 -14.29 2.82 4.78
C LEU A 84 -14.55 1.98 6.03
N ILE A 85 -13.57 1.72 6.89
CA ILE A 85 -13.74 0.82 8.03
C ILE A 85 -13.96 1.62 9.32
N PHE A 86 -13.16 2.66 9.54
CA PHE A 86 -13.16 3.44 10.78
C PHE A 86 -13.61 4.88 10.59
N ASP A 87 -14.93 5.11 10.65
CA ASP A 87 -15.52 6.45 10.51
C ASP A 87 -15.07 7.44 11.61
N ARG A 88 -14.75 6.91 12.81
CA ARG A 88 -14.22 7.69 13.94
C ARG A 88 -12.77 8.15 13.74
N ILE A 89 -11.93 7.30 13.16
CA ILE A 89 -10.51 7.61 12.96
C ILE A 89 -10.37 8.64 11.82
N GLY A 90 -11.18 8.52 10.76
CA GLY A 90 -11.15 9.44 9.61
C GLY A 90 -11.32 10.93 9.93
N LYS A 91 -11.98 11.29 11.05
CA LYS A 91 -12.16 12.68 11.48
C LYS A 91 -10.94 13.32 12.15
N ASP A 92 -10.12 12.52 12.85
CA ASP A 92 -8.89 12.96 13.54
C ASP A 92 -7.62 12.49 12.79
N LEU A 93 -7.80 11.83 11.64
CA LEU A 93 -6.72 11.26 10.85
C LEU A 93 -5.85 12.35 10.24
N ARG A 94 -4.72 12.65 10.88
CA ARG A 94 -3.66 13.47 10.27
C ARG A 94 -3.05 12.74 9.09
N ILE A 95 -2.75 13.49 8.02
CA ILE A 95 -2.05 12.99 6.83
C ILE A 95 -0.72 12.27 7.17
N PHE A 96 -0.11 12.65 8.29
CA PHE A 96 1.08 12.00 8.82
C PHE A 96 0.89 10.51 9.15
N HIS A 97 -0.28 10.12 9.69
CA HIS A 97 -0.58 8.71 9.96
C HIS A 97 -0.75 7.91 8.67
N VAL A 98 -1.33 8.52 7.63
CA VAL A 98 -1.44 7.91 6.30
C VAL A 98 -0.06 7.66 5.72
N LEU A 99 0.84 8.65 5.83
CA LEU A 99 2.20 8.53 5.31
C LEU A 99 3.00 7.46 6.07
N ILE A 100 2.88 7.40 7.41
CA ILE A 100 3.50 6.33 8.21
C ILE A 100 2.97 4.96 7.80
N CYS A 101 1.65 4.83 7.66
CA CYS A 101 1.04 3.57 7.26
C CYS A 101 1.50 3.16 5.85
N TYR A 102 1.57 4.11 4.92
CA TYR A 102 2.10 3.90 3.58
C TYR A 102 3.56 3.41 3.61
N VAL A 103 4.43 4.04 4.40
CA VAL A 103 5.83 3.61 4.56
C VAL A 103 5.88 2.19 5.11
N LEU A 104 5.10 1.88 6.15
CA LEU A 104 5.10 0.57 6.80
C LEU A 104 4.56 -0.55 5.91
N VAL A 105 3.65 -0.26 4.98
CA VAL A 105 3.12 -1.24 4.02
C VAL A 105 4.03 -1.38 2.80
N ALA A 106 4.50 -0.27 2.25
CA ALA A 106 5.26 -0.27 1.00
C ALA A 106 6.72 -0.73 1.20
N VAL A 107 7.38 -0.46 2.33
CA VAL A 107 8.77 -0.90 2.57
C VAL A 107 8.90 -2.44 2.55
N PRO A 108 8.07 -3.22 3.27
CA PRO A 108 8.04 -4.67 3.12
C PRO A 108 7.74 -5.11 1.69
N GLY A 109 6.82 -4.42 1.00
CA GLY A 109 6.47 -4.71 -0.40
C GLY A 109 7.63 -4.51 -1.38
N ILE A 110 8.50 -3.52 -1.14
CA ILE A 110 9.72 -3.29 -1.91
C ILE A 110 10.79 -4.34 -1.58
N LEU A 111 10.87 -4.79 -0.32
CA LEU A 111 11.88 -5.75 0.14
C LEU A 111 11.53 -7.21 -0.18
N LEU A 112 10.24 -7.56 -0.28
CA LEU A 112 9.76 -8.92 -0.55
C LEU A 112 10.39 -9.57 -1.80
N PRO A 113 10.46 -8.87 -2.97
CA PRO A 113 11.08 -9.42 -4.17
C PRO A 113 12.57 -9.73 -3.97
N PHE A 114 13.30 -8.88 -3.24
CA PHE A 114 14.71 -9.12 -2.93
C PHE A 114 14.90 -10.34 -2.03
N GLY A 115 14.03 -10.51 -1.03
CA GLY A 115 14.02 -11.70 -0.17
C GLY A 115 13.75 -12.99 -0.95
N LEU A 116 12.82 -12.95 -1.91
CA LEU A 116 12.48 -14.09 -2.77
C LEU A 116 13.58 -14.42 -3.79
N ILE A 117 14.27 -13.40 -4.32
CA ILE A 117 15.44 -13.57 -5.20
C ILE A 117 16.62 -14.15 -4.41
N ALA A 118 16.93 -13.60 -3.24
CA ALA A 118 18.04 -14.04 -2.40
C ALA A 118 17.86 -15.46 -1.84
N SER A 119 16.62 -15.88 -1.61
CA SER A 119 16.29 -17.22 -1.10
C SER A 119 16.13 -18.30 -2.19
N GLY A 120 16.23 -17.94 -3.47
CA GLY A 120 16.01 -18.88 -4.58
C GLY A 120 14.56 -19.34 -4.77
N LEU A 121 13.62 -18.83 -3.97
CA LEU A 121 12.18 -19.14 -4.05
C LEU A 121 11.48 -18.51 -5.27
N SER A 122 12.17 -17.65 -6.02
CA SER A 122 11.70 -17.09 -7.29
C SER A 122 11.35 -18.15 -8.36
N MET A 123 11.70 -19.43 -8.14
CA MET A 123 11.39 -20.56 -9.03
C MET A 123 10.03 -21.25 -8.75
N ILE A 124 9.15 -20.68 -7.91
CA ILE A 124 7.82 -21.27 -7.65
C ILE A 124 6.92 -21.09 -8.90
N PRO A 125 6.48 -22.19 -9.56
CA PRO A 125 5.79 -22.13 -10.87
C PRO A 125 4.42 -21.46 -10.84
N PHE A 126 3.83 -21.25 -9.66
CA PHE A 126 2.54 -20.57 -9.51
C PHE A 126 2.57 -19.11 -9.98
N ILE A 127 3.77 -18.48 -9.98
CA ILE A 127 4.02 -17.12 -10.48
C ILE A 127 4.29 -17.11 -11.99
N SER A 128 4.66 -18.26 -12.58
CA SER A 128 4.99 -18.39 -14.01
C SER A 128 3.79 -18.59 -14.95
N TRP A 129 2.57 -18.68 -14.40
CA TRP A 129 1.37 -18.59 -15.24
C TRP A 129 1.17 -17.13 -15.66
N HIS A 130 1.65 -16.78 -16.86
CA HIS A 130 1.40 -15.50 -17.53
C HIS A 130 -0.03 -15.44 -18.10
N THR A 131 -1.04 -15.68 -17.27
CA THR A 131 -2.43 -15.49 -17.66
C THR A 131 -2.97 -14.26 -16.96
N THR A 132 -3.78 -13.45 -17.64
CA THR A 132 -4.39 -12.25 -17.04
C THR A 132 -5.17 -12.56 -15.76
N LEU A 133 -5.71 -13.78 -15.65
CA LEU A 133 -6.46 -14.25 -14.48
C LEU A 133 -5.57 -14.54 -13.26
N SER A 134 -4.41 -15.18 -13.46
CA SER A 134 -3.44 -15.42 -12.37
C SER A 134 -2.81 -14.10 -11.88
N SER A 135 -2.46 -13.19 -12.79
CA SER A 135 -1.96 -11.85 -12.41
C SER A 135 -3.01 -11.05 -11.65
N GLY A 136 -4.29 -11.17 -12.02
CA GLY A 136 -5.41 -10.58 -11.29
C GLY A 136 -5.59 -11.13 -9.88
N LEU A 137 -5.48 -12.44 -9.70
CA LEU A 137 -5.56 -13.05 -8.36
C LEU A 137 -4.39 -12.64 -7.47
N ILE A 138 -3.17 -12.58 -8.01
CA ILE A 138 -1.99 -12.10 -7.28
C ILE A 138 -2.18 -10.63 -6.89
N TYR A 139 -2.63 -9.79 -7.82
CA TYR A 139 -2.90 -8.38 -7.55
C TYR A 139 -3.96 -8.20 -6.46
N LEU A 140 -5.06 -8.94 -6.55
CA LEU A 140 -6.16 -8.86 -5.59
C LEU A 140 -5.72 -9.36 -4.21
N GLY A 141 -4.93 -10.44 -4.16
CA GLY A 141 -4.31 -10.93 -2.93
C GLY A 141 -3.38 -9.90 -2.30
N LEU A 142 -2.57 -9.22 -3.11
CA LEU A 142 -1.68 -8.14 -2.64
C LEU A 142 -2.49 -6.96 -2.08
N MET A 143 -3.53 -6.50 -2.79
CA MET A 143 -4.40 -5.42 -2.30
C MET A 143 -5.09 -5.80 -0.99
N LEU A 144 -5.60 -7.03 -0.86
CA LEU A 144 -6.22 -7.51 0.39
C LEU A 144 -5.20 -7.58 1.54
N ALA A 145 -3.98 -8.04 1.26
CA ALA A 145 -2.90 -8.05 2.24
C ALA A 145 -2.53 -6.62 2.68
N ASP A 146 -2.38 -5.69 1.74
CA ASP A 146 -2.10 -4.28 2.02
C ASP A 146 -3.21 -3.66 2.89
N ILE A 147 -4.48 -3.92 2.56
CA ILE A 147 -5.62 -3.45 3.37
C ILE A 147 -5.58 -4.06 4.78
N ALA A 148 -5.30 -5.35 4.90
CA ALA A 148 -5.26 -6.04 6.19
C ALA A 148 -4.11 -5.51 7.08
N VAL A 149 -2.92 -5.35 6.50
CA VAL A 149 -1.75 -4.78 7.19
C VAL A 149 -2.03 -3.33 7.59
N ALA A 150 -2.56 -2.52 6.68
CA ALA A 150 -2.94 -1.14 6.98
C ALA A 150 -3.98 -1.07 8.11
N THR A 151 -4.98 -1.95 8.10
CA THR A 151 -5.99 -2.06 9.17
C THR A 151 -5.35 -2.34 10.51
N ALA A 152 -4.42 -3.30 10.58
CA ALA A 152 -3.69 -3.63 11.80
C ALA A 152 -2.84 -2.45 12.31
N ILE A 153 -2.17 -1.72 11.41
CA ILE A 153 -1.38 -0.54 11.76
C ILE A 153 -2.28 0.57 12.33
N TYR A 154 -3.42 0.87 11.70
CA TYR A 154 -4.33 1.89 12.22
C TYR A 154 -4.93 1.51 13.57
N LEU A 155 -5.23 0.22 13.80
CA LEU A 155 -5.67 -0.27 15.11
C LEU A 155 -4.59 -0.12 16.19
N LEU A 156 -3.33 -0.40 15.85
CA LEU A 156 -2.20 -0.19 16.76
C LEU A 156 -2.01 1.29 17.10
N ILE A 157 -2.10 2.17 16.11
CA ILE A 157 -2.01 3.63 16.30
C ILE A 157 -3.15 4.11 17.21
N ASP A 158 -4.38 3.69 16.93
CA ASP A 158 -5.56 4.05 17.74
C ASP A 158 -5.42 3.54 19.19
N GLY A 159 -5.03 2.28 19.36
CA GLY A 159 -4.77 1.69 20.68
C GLY A 159 -3.68 2.41 21.48
N ILE A 160 -2.55 2.77 20.84
CA ILE A 160 -1.46 3.52 21.48
C ILE A 160 -1.95 4.91 21.87
N SER A 161 -2.69 5.59 21.00
CA SER A 161 -3.22 6.93 21.28
C SER A 161 -4.28 6.92 22.39
N ALA A 162 -5.08 5.86 22.51
CA ALA A 162 -6.02 5.65 23.61
C ALA A 162 -5.32 5.40 24.95
N VAL A 163 -4.21 4.65 24.95
CA VAL A 163 -3.36 4.44 26.14
C VAL A 163 -2.68 5.73 26.58
N LEU A 164 -2.13 6.52 25.66
CA LEU A 164 -1.50 7.81 25.94
C LEU A 164 -2.50 8.88 26.40
N ARG A 165 -3.76 8.80 25.97
CA ARG A 165 -4.84 9.71 26.42
C ARG A 165 -5.38 9.38 27.80
N ARG A 166 -5.08 8.21 28.41
CA ARG A 166 -5.42 7.98 29.82
C ARG A 166 -4.56 8.91 30.68
N PRO A 167 -5.12 9.96 31.30
CA PRO A 167 -4.34 10.77 32.21
C PRO A 167 -3.98 9.90 33.41
N SER A 168 -2.80 10.16 33.95
CA SER A 168 -2.33 9.74 35.26
C SER A 168 -3.23 10.25 36.40
N SER A 169 -4.52 9.96 36.37
CA SER A 169 -5.48 10.33 37.43
C SER A 169 -5.55 9.29 38.55
N ALA A 170 -4.61 8.35 38.61
CA ALA A 170 -4.45 7.41 39.72
C ALA A 170 -3.32 7.83 40.69
N ALA A 171 -3.05 9.13 40.78
CA ALA A 171 -2.16 9.71 41.77
C ALA A 171 -2.82 10.95 42.39
N ARG A 172 -3.88 10.75 43.16
CA ARG A 172 -4.32 11.61 44.26
C ARG A 172 -5.30 10.86 45.14
#